data_AF-A0A6S7K7G8-F1
#
_entry.id   AF-A0A6S7K7G8-F1
#
_cell.length_a   1.000
_cell.length_b   1.000
_cell.length_c   1.000
_cell.angle_alpha   90.00
_cell.angle_beta   90.00
_cell.angle_gamma   90.00
#
_symmetry.space_group_name_H-M   'P 1'
#
loop_
_entity.id
_entity.type
_entity.pdbx_description
1 polymer ?
#
loop_
_entity_poly.entity_id
_entity_poly.type
_entity_poly.pdbx_seq_one_letter_code
_entity_poly.pdbx_strand_id
1 'polypeptide(L)'
;MSEILEDYKKRKLDWKIKFNSEPPLSYVRRHVDLLKEILFCVEIPWPLLRLWNNLQENTSGQNINYVDLLNSTVTDACFIVKSDRIEELLCMQSAAVTVAYKHTTGRKRGLLKDKVYKLSIKRGEIESIEQIKSEISKRKDELEVYKKKCSDLEEEIK
;
A
#
# COMPACT_ATOMS: atom_id res chain seq x y z
N MET A 1 11.30 -9.80 16.73
CA MET A 1 10.10 -9.10 16.23
C MET A 1 10.21 -7.58 16.35
N SER A 2 10.73 -7.05 17.47
CA SER A 2 10.91 -5.62 17.72
C SER A 2 11.96 -4.94 16.82
N GLU A 3 13.12 -5.56 16.59
CA GLU A 3 14.22 -4.93 15.84
C GLU A 3 13.87 -4.57 14.39
N ILE A 4 13.23 -5.48 13.63
CA ILE A 4 12.91 -5.23 12.21
C ILE A 4 11.81 -4.18 12.06
N LEU A 5 10.83 -4.18 12.98
CA LEU A 5 9.76 -3.17 13.03
C LEU A 5 10.28 -1.81 13.50
N GLU A 6 11.26 -1.79 14.42
CA GLU A 6 11.95 -0.57 14.84
C GLU A 6 12.86 -0.02 13.73
N ASP A 7 13.58 -0.88 13.01
CA ASP A 7 14.39 -0.49 11.85
C ASP A 7 13.51 0.03 10.71
N TYR A 8 12.32 -0.56 10.51
CA TYR A 8 11.31 -0.05 9.61
C TYR A 8 10.81 1.32 10.05
N LYS A 9 10.44 1.50 11.32
CA LYS A 9 10.00 2.81 11.86
C LYS A 9 11.08 3.89 11.75
N LYS A 10 12.35 3.54 12.00
CA LYS A 10 13.51 4.46 11.85
C LYS A 10 13.75 4.83 10.39
N ARG A 11 13.69 3.87 9.46
CA ARG A 11 13.95 4.10 8.03
C ARG A 11 12.74 4.63 7.25
N LYS A 12 11.53 4.54 7.81
CA LYS A 12 10.31 5.15 7.27
C LYS A 12 10.46 6.66 7.05
N LEU A 13 11.29 7.32 7.87
CA LEU A 13 11.61 8.75 7.75
C LEU A 13 12.53 9.08 6.57
N ASP A 14 13.42 8.15 6.18
CA ASP A 14 14.40 8.36 5.11
C ASP A 14 13.84 8.08 3.71
N TRP A 15 12.87 7.17 3.60
CA TRP A 15 12.31 6.75 2.32
C TRP A 15 10.97 7.41 2.05
N LYS A 16 11.01 8.69 1.68
CA LYS A 16 9.83 9.40 1.16
C LYS A 16 9.47 8.86 -0.22
N ILE A 17 8.34 8.16 -0.29
CA ILE A 17 7.69 7.80 -1.56
C ILE A 17 7.34 9.09 -2.30
N LYS A 18 7.73 9.18 -3.58
CA LYS A 18 7.41 10.35 -4.41
C LYS A 18 6.17 10.07 -5.27
N PHE A 19 5.33 11.08 -5.39
CA PHE A 19 4.17 11.06 -6.28
C PHE A 19 4.48 11.90 -7.51
N ASN A 20 4.33 11.31 -8.68
CA ASN A 20 4.48 12.01 -9.94
C ASN A 20 3.16 11.93 -10.71
N SER A 21 2.74 13.04 -11.31
CA SER A 21 1.58 13.08 -12.20
C SER A 21 1.88 12.47 -13.57
N GLU A 22 3.16 12.33 -13.93
CA GLU A 22 3.59 11.80 -15.22
C GLU A 22 3.67 10.27 -15.19
N PRO A 23 2.99 9.57 -16.13
CA PRO A 23 3.10 8.13 -16.26
C PRO A 23 4.49 7.73 -16.77
N PRO A 24 5.03 6.56 -16.34
CA PRO A 24 6.31 6.09 -16.82
C PRO A 24 6.30 5.93 -18.35
N LEU A 25 7.40 6.32 -19.00
CA LEU A 25 7.56 6.33 -20.47
C LEU A 25 7.27 4.99 -21.16
N SER A 26 7.40 3.86 -20.44
CA SER A 26 7.04 2.53 -20.95
C SER A 26 5.53 2.39 -21.24
N TYR A 27 4.68 3.18 -20.59
CA TYR A 27 3.22 3.19 -20.75
C TYR A 27 2.77 4.02 -21.96
N VAL A 28 3.53 5.06 -22.32
CA VAL A 28 3.21 5.99 -23.42
C VAL A 28 3.16 5.28 -24.79
N ARG A 29 3.82 4.14 -24.94
CA ARG A 29 3.91 3.41 -26.21
C ARG A 29 2.77 2.44 -26.51
N ARG A 30 1.86 2.14 -25.57
CA ARG A 30 0.87 1.07 -25.80
C ARG A 30 -0.60 1.50 -25.90
N HIS A 31 -1.10 2.48 -25.14
CA HIS A 31 -2.52 2.83 -25.23
C HIS A 31 -2.79 4.27 -24.77
N VAL A 32 -3.24 5.13 -25.70
CA VAL A 32 -3.68 6.50 -25.40
C VAL A 32 -4.93 6.51 -24.50
N ASP A 33 -5.79 5.49 -24.60
CA ASP A 33 -7.00 5.40 -23.78
C ASP A 33 -6.73 4.93 -22.34
N LEU A 34 -5.73 4.08 -22.11
CA LEU A 34 -5.31 3.68 -20.76
C LEU A 34 -4.64 4.83 -19.99
N LEU A 35 -4.04 5.79 -20.68
CA LEU A 35 -3.47 6.99 -20.05
C LEU A 35 -4.54 7.87 -19.41
N LYS A 36 -5.79 7.85 -19.93
CA LYS A 36 -6.93 8.59 -19.34
C LYS A 36 -7.37 8.01 -17.99
N GLU A 37 -7.04 6.74 -17.71
CA GLU A 37 -7.40 6.06 -16.46
C GLU A 37 -6.36 6.24 -15.35
N ILE A 38 -5.11 6.54 -15.70
CA ILE A 38 -4.01 6.70 -14.73
C ILE A 38 -4.17 8.04 -14.03
N LEU A 39 -4.25 7.99 -12.70
CA LEU A 39 -4.41 9.19 -11.87
C LEU A 39 -3.06 9.78 -11.48
N PHE A 40 -2.14 8.93 -11.01
CA PHE A 40 -0.77 9.32 -10.66
C PHE A 40 0.14 8.09 -10.59
N CYS A 41 1.45 8.34 -10.44
CA CYS A 41 2.47 7.32 -10.28
C CYS A 41 3.18 7.46 -8.94
N VAL A 42 3.48 6.32 -8.35
CA VAL A 42 4.15 6.16 -7.06
C VAL A 42 5.54 5.61 -7.29
N GLU A 43 6.53 6.33 -6.79
CA GLU A 43 7.93 5.96 -6.87
C GLU A 43 8.37 5.29 -5.56
N ILE A 44 8.57 3.97 -5.62
CA ILE A 44 8.90 3.11 -4.47
C ILE A 44 10.37 2.68 -4.56
N PRO A 45 11.23 3.02 -3.60
CA PRO A 45 12.62 2.58 -3.59
C PRO A 45 12.73 1.04 -3.56
N TRP A 46 13.66 0.46 -4.34
CA TRP A 46 13.92 -0.98 -4.32
C TRP A 46 14.33 -1.52 -2.94
N PRO A 47 15.13 -0.79 -2.12
CA PRO A 47 15.38 -1.20 -0.74
C PRO A 47 14.10 -1.41 0.09
N LEU A 48 13.06 -0.59 -0.13
CA LEU A 48 11.79 -0.67 0.57
C LEU A 48 11.00 -1.91 0.16
N LEU A 49 10.90 -2.18 -1.15
CA LEU A 49 10.27 -3.40 -1.67
C LEU A 49 10.92 -4.67 -1.12
N ARG A 50 12.25 -4.67 -0.99
CA ARG A 50 12.98 -5.78 -0.38
C ARG A 50 12.63 -5.96 1.10
N LEU A 51 12.51 -4.87 1.86
CA LEU A 51 12.09 -4.95 3.26
C LEU A 51 10.67 -5.52 3.38
N TRP A 52 9.75 -5.10 2.51
CA TRP A 52 8.39 -5.63 2.50
C TRP A 52 8.36 -7.14 2.25
N ASN A 53 9.12 -7.64 1.28
CA ASN A 53 9.22 -9.07 1.03
C ASN A 53 9.82 -9.82 2.23
N ASN A 54 10.87 -9.28 2.86
CA ASN A 54 11.44 -9.88 4.07
C ASN A 54 10.45 -9.89 5.25
N LEU A 55 9.60 -8.86 5.38
CA LEU A 55 8.56 -8.82 6.40
C LEU A 55 7.50 -9.91 6.16
N GLN A 56 7.12 -10.13 4.91
CA GLN A 56 6.18 -11.19 4.53
C GLN A 56 6.77 -12.59 4.79
N GLU A 57 8.03 -12.84 4.40
CA GLU A 57 8.71 -14.13 4.61
C GLU A 57 8.90 -14.45 6.11
N ASN A 58 9.20 -13.44 6.94
CA ASN A 58 9.46 -13.63 8.38
C ASN A 58 8.18 -13.70 9.23
N THR A 59 7.04 -13.27 8.70
CA THR A 59 5.76 -13.28 9.43
C THR A 59 5.00 -14.55 9.06
N SER A 60 5.52 -15.71 9.46
CA SER A 60 4.88 -17.01 9.24
C SER A 60 3.55 -17.07 10.02
N GLY A 61 2.44 -16.70 9.37
CA GLY A 61 1.08 -16.82 9.92
C GLY A 61 0.18 -15.59 9.75
N GLN A 62 0.71 -14.43 9.37
CA GLN A 62 -0.13 -13.28 8.97
C GLN A 62 0.12 -12.96 7.50
N ASN A 63 -0.94 -13.00 6.69
CA ASN A 63 -0.92 -12.50 5.31
C ASN A 63 -0.82 -10.97 5.36
N ILE A 64 0.40 -10.45 5.49
CA ILE A 64 0.66 -9.02 5.32
C ILE A 64 0.45 -8.70 3.85
N ASN A 65 -0.55 -7.87 3.58
CA ASN A 65 -0.90 -7.36 2.26
C ASN A 65 0.06 -6.22 1.87
N TYR A 66 0.65 -6.25 0.68
CA TYR A 66 1.56 -5.19 0.22
C TYR A 66 0.84 -3.85 0.03
N VAL A 67 -0.45 -3.86 -0.31
CA VAL A 67 -1.28 -2.65 -0.35
C VAL A 67 -1.39 -2.00 1.02
N ASP A 68 -1.53 -2.77 2.10
CA ASP A 68 -1.56 -2.24 3.46
C ASP A 68 -0.20 -1.64 3.86
N LEU A 69 0.90 -2.30 3.46
CA LEU A 69 2.24 -1.74 3.65
C LEU A 69 2.41 -0.42 2.90
N LEU A 70 1.96 -0.34 1.65
CA LEU A 70 1.97 0.88 0.85
C LEU A 70 1.16 1.98 1.55
N ASN A 71 -0.08 1.71 1.91
CA ASN A 71 -0.94 2.68 2.61
C ASN A 71 -0.33 3.12 3.95
N SER A 72 0.34 2.22 4.68
CA SER A 72 1.02 2.56 5.95
C SER A 72 2.25 3.45 5.75
N THR A 73 2.93 3.33 4.60
CA THR A 73 4.11 4.15 4.28
C THR A 73 3.73 5.56 3.85
N VAL A 74 2.55 5.75 3.28
CA VAL A 74 2.06 7.06 2.88
C VAL A 74 1.36 7.71 4.07
N THR A 75 2.13 8.32 4.96
CA THR A 75 1.65 8.86 6.25
C THR A 75 0.63 10.00 6.14
N ASP A 76 0.54 10.69 5.01
CA ASP A 76 -0.31 11.89 4.82
C ASP A 76 -1.20 11.81 3.56
N ALA A 77 -1.46 10.63 3.01
CA ALA A 77 -2.33 10.53 1.83
C ALA A 77 -3.78 10.85 2.18
N CYS A 78 -4.47 11.62 1.33
CA CYS A 78 -5.91 11.84 1.40
C CYS A 78 -6.73 10.64 0.88
N PHE A 79 -6.07 9.54 0.54
CA PHE A 79 -6.65 8.42 -0.17
C PHE A 79 -6.03 7.09 0.23
N ILE A 80 -6.79 6.01 0.04
CA ILE A 80 -6.36 4.64 0.30
C ILE A 80 -6.37 3.88 -1.03
N VAL A 81 -5.29 3.17 -1.29
CA VAL A 81 -5.19 2.28 -2.46
C VAL A 81 -5.86 0.96 -2.11
N LYS A 82 -6.73 0.47 -2.99
CA LYS A 82 -7.45 -0.79 -2.81
C LYS A 82 -7.68 -1.44 -4.18
N SER A 83 -6.74 -2.28 -4.59
CA SER A 83 -6.80 -3.00 -5.87
C SER A 83 -5.94 -4.26 -5.81
N ASP A 84 -6.52 -5.39 -6.18
CA ASP A 84 -5.83 -6.67 -6.28
C ASP A 84 -4.70 -6.63 -7.34
N ARG A 85 -4.90 -5.83 -8.40
CA ARG A 85 -3.86 -5.61 -9.42
C ARG A 85 -2.60 -5.00 -8.81
N ILE A 86 -2.76 -4.05 -7.89
CA ILE A 86 -1.61 -3.39 -7.26
C ILE A 86 -0.91 -4.37 -6.33
N GLU A 87 -1.65 -5.20 -5.62
CA GLU A 87 -1.10 -6.24 -4.77
C GLU A 87 -0.23 -7.23 -5.55
N GLU A 88 -0.75 -7.75 -6.66
CA GLU A 88 -0.02 -8.66 -7.54
C GLU A 88 1.26 -8.01 -8.08
N LEU A 89 1.18 -6.76 -8.54
CA LEU A 89 2.35 -6.03 -9.07
C LEU A 89 3.43 -5.81 -8.01
N LEU A 90 3.04 -5.46 -6.78
CA LEU A 90 3.97 -5.28 -5.66
C LEU A 90 4.60 -6.62 -5.23
N CYS A 91 3.81 -7.69 -5.20
CA CYS A 91 4.29 -9.03 -4.90
C CYS A 91 5.33 -9.50 -5.93
N MET A 92 5.00 -9.43 -7.23
CA MET A 92 5.94 -9.81 -8.30
C MET A 92 7.22 -8.98 -8.27
N GLN A 93 7.08 -7.66 -8.12
CA GLN A 93 8.22 -6.76 -8.13
C GLN A 93 9.11 -6.96 -6.90
N SER A 94 8.53 -7.14 -5.72
CA SER A 94 9.29 -7.33 -4.49
C SER A 94 10.07 -8.65 -4.50
N ALA A 95 9.48 -9.73 -5.02
CA ALA A 95 10.19 -11.00 -5.26
C ALA A 95 11.36 -10.81 -6.24
N ALA A 96 11.13 -10.13 -7.38
CA ALA A 96 12.16 -9.86 -8.37
C ALA A 96 13.32 -9.02 -7.81
N VAL A 97 13.01 -8.01 -6.99
CA VAL A 97 14.01 -7.19 -6.30
C VAL A 97 14.83 -8.03 -5.33
N THR A 98 14.19 -8.89 -4.54
CA THR A 98 14.90 -9.79 -3.61
C THR A 98 15.87 -10.71 -4.33
N VAL A 99 15.46 -11.31 -5.45
CA VAL A 99 16.33 -12.12 -6.32
C VAL A 99 17.49 -11.29 -6.86
N ALA A 100 17.23 -10.08 -7.36
CA ALA A 100 18.28 -9.19 -7.87
C ALA A 100 19.33 -8.83 -6.79
N TYR A 101 18.91 -8.62 -5.54
CA TYR A 101 19.81 -8.38 -4.42
C TYR A 101 20.59 -9.63 -3.96
N LYS A 102 20.04 -10.84 -4.14
CA LYS A 102 20.73 -12.10 -3.85
C LYS A 102 21.86 -12.36 -4.86
N HIS A 103 21.65 -12.06 -6.14
CA HIS A 103 22.63 -12.31 -7.20
C HIS A 103 23.63 -11.18 -7.47
N THR A 104 23.54 -10.05 -6.75
CA THR A 104 24.45 -8.91 -6.96
C THR A 104 25.28 -8.59 -5.72
N THR A 105 26.59 -8.42 -5.93
CA THR A 105 27.57 -8.07 -4.89
C THR A 105 28.39 -6.83 -5.30
N GLY A 106 29.07 -6.22 -4.32
CA GLY A 106 29.96 -5.08 -4.54
C GLY A 106 29.27 -3.84 -5.14
N ARG A 107 29.95 -3.16 -6.07
CA ARG A 107 29.51 -1.89 -6.67
C ARG A 107 28.12 -1.97 -7.33
N LYS A 108 27.78 -3.11 -7.95
CA LYS A 108 26.47 -3.33 -8.60
C LYS A 108 25.32 -3.33 -7.59
N ARG A 109 25.57 -3.76 -6.35
CA ARG A 109 24.57 -3.71 -5.27
C ARG A 109 24.32 -2.30 -4.76
N GLY A 110 25.33 -1.42 -4.83
CA GLY A 110 25.17 0.02 -4.56
C GLY A 110 24.14 0.65 -5.52
N LEU A 111 24.27 0.36 -6.82
CA LEU A 111 23.34 0.85 -7.84
C LEU A 111 21.89 0.38 -7.63
N LEU A 112 21.68 -0.79 -7.00
CA LEU A 112 20.33 -1.26 -6.67
C LEU A 112 19.69 -0.47 -5.52
N LYS A 113 20.48 0.20 -4.68
CA LYS A 113 19.95 1.03 -3.60
C LYS A 113 19.31 2.30 -4.14
N ASP A 114 19.86 2.82 -5.22
CA ASP A 114 19.38 4.05 -5.87
C ASP A 114 18.22 3.78 -6.84
N LYS A 115 17.93 2.51 -7.14
CA LYS A 115 16.83 2.14 -8.03
C LYS A 115 15.46 2.34 -7.37
N VAL A 116 14.53 2.75 -8.21
CA VAL A 116 13.15 3.04 -7.85
C VAL A 116 12.22 2.29 -8.80
N TYR A 117 11.15 1.73 -8.25
CA TYR A 117 10.05 1.14 -8.99
C TYR A 117 8.96 2.19 -9.16
N LYS A 118 8.46 2.35 -10.39
CA LYS A 118 7.38 3.29 -10.72
C LYS A 118 6.09 2.50 -10.88
N LEU A 119 5.17 2.67 -9.94
CA LEU A 119 3.86 2.03 -9.94
C LEU A 119 2.81 3.04 -10.41
N SER A 120 2.07 2.72 -11.47
CA SER A 120 0.96 3.55 -11.94
C SER A 120 -0.34 3.15 -11.24
N ILE A 121 -1.02 4.14 -10.65
CA ILE A 121 -2.30 3.97 -9.96
C ILE A 121 -3.41 4.59 -10.80
N LYS A 122 -4.50 3.83 -11.01
CA LYS A 122 -5.66 4.26 -11.76
C LYS A 122 -6.71 4.90 -10.84
N ARG A 123 -7.60 5.72 -11.41
CA ARG A 123 -8.68 6.39 -10.66
C ARG A 123 -9.60 5.43 -9.92
N GLY A 124 -9.89 4.25 -10.50
CA GLY A 124 -10.75 3.24 -9.89
C GLY A 124 -10.09 2.39 -8.79
N GLU A 125 -8.80 2.59 -8.52
CA GLU A 125 -8.04 1.79 -7.55
C GLU A 125 -7.85 2.52 -6.21
N ILE A 126 -8.56 3.63 -6.05
CA ILE A 126 -8.40 4.57 -4.95
C ILE A 126 -9.76 4.86 -4.33
N GLU A 127 -9.82 4.82 -3.00
CA GLU A 127 -10.94 5.32 -2.20
C GLU A 127 -10.51 6.58 -1.44
N SER A 128 -11.38 7.59 -1.39
CA SER A 128 -11.11 8.80 -0.60
C SER A 128 -11.27 8.51 0.89
N ILE A 129 -10.34 9.00 1.71
CA ILE A 129 -10.43 8.83 3.17
C ILE A 129 -11.67 9.52 3.74
N GLU A 130 -12.11 10.63 3.15
CA GLU A 130 -13.31 11.35 3.59
C GLU A 130 -14.57 10.52 3.40
N GLN A 131 -14.66 9.83 2.25
CA GLN A 131 -15.77 8.91 1.96
C GLN A 131 -15.77 7.76 2.98
N ILE A 132 -14.62 7.14 3.22
CA ILE A 132 -14.48 6.05 4.20
C ILE A 132 -14.84 6.51 5.62
N LYS A 133 -14.37 7.69 6.06
CA LYS A 133 -14.70 8.25 7.38
C LYS A 133 -16.20 8.51 7.51
N SER A 134 -16.84 9.04 6.47
CA SER A 134 -18.28 9.30 6.47
C SER A 134 -19.09 8.01 6.55
N GLU A 135 -18.67 6.94 5.87
CA GLU A 135 -19.31 5.62 5.94
C GLU A 135 -19.16 4.97 7.32
N ILE A 136 -17.96 5.07 7.92
CA ILE A 136 -17.72 4.57 9.28
C ILE A 136 -18.61 5.30 10.28
N SER A 137 -18.77 6.62 10.15
CA SER A 137 -19.66 7.39 11.03
C SER A 137 -21.09 6.89 10.92
N LYS A 138 -21.64 6.79 9.70
CA LYS A 138 -23.00 6.30 9.47
C LYS A 138 -23.23 4.91 10.06
N ARG A 139 -22.29 3.97 9.85
CA ARG A 139 -22.39 2.61 10.39
C ARG A 139 -22.33 2.57 11.92
N LYS A 140 -21.58 3.48 12.56
CA LYS A 140 -21.56 3.59 14.03
C LYS A 140 -22.90 4.09 14.55
N ASP A 141 -23.48 5.09 13.90
CA ASP A 141 -24.78 5.65 14.28
C ASP A 141 -25.89 4.58 14.12
N GLU A 142 -25.87 3.81 13.04
CA GLU A 142 -26.77 2.67 12.84
C GLU A 142 -26.61 1.62 13.95
N LEU A 143 -25.37 1.25 14.29
CA LEU A 143 -25.09 0.31 15.38
C LEU A 143 -25.60 0.79 16.73
N GLU A 144 -25.48 2.07 17.04
CA GLU A 144 -26.05 2.63 18.28
C GLU A 144 -27.57 2.58 18.30
N VAL A 145 -28.22 2.86 17.17
CA VAL A 145 -29.68 2.72 17.02
C VAL A 145 -30.11 1.27 17.21
N TYR A 146 -29.39 0.32 16.61
CA TYR A 146 -29.67 -1.11 16.78
C TYR A 146 -29.46 -1.57 18.22
N LYS A 147 -28.39 -1.13 18.89
CA LYS A 147 -28.14 -1.45 20.30
C LYS A 147 -29.27 -0.97 21.20
N LYS A 148 -29.74 0.27 21.00
CA LYS A 148 -30.88 0.82 21.74
C LYS A 148 -32.15 0.00 21.52
N LYS A 149 -32.47 -0.32 20.27
CA LYS A 149 -33.63 -1.19 19.94
C LYS A 149 -33.53 -2.58 20.58
N CYS A 150 -32.34 -3.18 20.63
CA CYS A 150 -32.16 -4.46 21.31
C CYS A 150 -32.36 -4.33 22.83
N SER A 151 -31.86 -3.27 23.45
CA SER A 151 -32.09 -3.01 24.88
C SER A 151 -33.57 -2.76 25.19
N ASP A 152 -34.27 -1.98 24.37
CA ASP A 152 -35.71 -1.72 24.54
C ASP A 152 -36.53 -3.03 24.45
N LEU A 153 -36.17 -3.92 23.51
CA LEU A 153 -36.81 -5.23 23.37
C LEU A 153 -36.49 -6.18 24.53
N GLU A 154 -35.28 -6.11 25.10
CA GLU A 154 -34.91 -6.89 26.29
C GLU A 154 -35.66 -6.42 27.55
N GLU A 155 -36.02 -5.15 27.62
CA GLU A 155 -36.87 -4.59 28.69
C GLU A 155 -38.35 -4.97 28.51
N GLU A 156 -38.86 -5.09 27.28
CA GLU A 156 -40.24 -5.54 26.99
C GLU A 156 -40.49 -7.04 27.24
N ILE A 157 -39.44 -7.86 27.16
CA ILE A 157 -39.53 -9.33 27.37
C ILE A 157 -39.47 -9.70 28.87
N LYS A 158 -39.11 -8.75 29.74
CA LYS A 158 -38.92 -8.94 31.19
C LYS A 158 -40.19 -8.64 31.99
#